data_AF-A0AA38JTD0-F1
#
_entry.id   AF-A0AA38JTD0-F1
#
_cell.length_a   1.000
_cell.length_b   1.000
_cell.length_c   1.000
_cell.angle_alpha   90.00
_cell.angle_beta   90.00
_cell.angle_gamma   90.00
#
_symmetry.space_group_name_H-M   'P 1'
#
loop_
_entity.id
_entity.type
_entity.pdbx_description
1 polymer ?
#
loop_
_entity_poly.entity_id
_entity_poly.type
_entity_poly.pdbx_seq_one_letter_code
_entity_poly.pdbx_strand_id
1 'polypeptide(L)'
;MRDPHTAATPPPEVANQRGPPTDTSDDRNDEERKKDAELAERLSRLIEDANSRVVPLCKMIRKHIEGMEARKEEDRNEGELVQQVKPLLQQAEKILNETMGMIKGADPDNRLSDKAKRHAQTHNATPEEQRLAEALKVLLEEVGGTIEWARDKLDSFPQAKKDLGPLLDALGQPLTQIVGGVGLLLAGVLNLVGNLLSGLGLDSLLKGIVSATGLDKIYNGLGLGNWLNAK
;
A
#
# COMPACT_ATOMS: atom_id res chain seq x y z
N MET A 1 1.14 -27.09 80.61
CA MET A 1 1.36 -27.93 79.41
C MET A 1 1.01 -27.06 78.20
N ARG A 2 1.94 -26.86 77.27
CA ARG A 2 1.76 -26.11 76.01
C ARG A 2 0.99 -26.98 75.01
N ASP A 3 -0.02 -26.43 74.36
CA ASP A 3 -0.48 -26.90 73.05
C ASP A 3 -0.11 -25.86 71.97
N PRO A 4 0.63 -26.27 70.92
CA PRO A 4 1.09 -25.41 69.85
C PRO A 4 0.27 -25.64 68.58
N HIS A 5 -0.58 -24.71 68.17
CA HIS A 5 -0.86 -24.44 66.76
C HIS A 5 -1.85 -23.29 66.59
N THR A 6 -1.34 -22.12 66.28
CA THR A 6 -2.07 -21.17 65.43
C THR A 6 -1.03 -20.58 64.50
N ALA A 7 -0.93 -21.17 63.31
CA ALA A 7 -0.11 -20.65 62.23
C ALA A 7 -0.82 -19.39 61.69
N ALA A 8 -0.24 -18.23 61.94
CA ALA A 8 -0.56 -17.01 61.19
C ALA A 8 0.31 -17.02 59.93
N THR A 9 -0.30 -17.37 58.80
CA THR A 9 0.30 -17.27 57.46
C THR A 9 0.60 -15.80 57.16
N PRO A 10 1.79 -15.45 56.64
CA PRO A 10 2.03 -14.10 56.14
C PRO A 10 1.13 -13.83 54.92
N PRO A 11 0.67 -12.59 54.71
CA PRO A 11 -0.13 -12.23 53.54
C PRO A 11 0.67 -12.44 52.24
N PRO A 12 -0.01 -12.78 51.13
CA PRO A 12 0.67 -13.07 49.87
C PRO A 12 1.38 -11.83 49.34
N GLU A 13 2.64 -12.07 48.96
CA GLU A 13 3.54 -11.13 48.30
C GLU A 13 2.84 -10.56 47.06
N VAL A 14 2.68 -9.23 47.02
CA VAL A 14 2.10 -8.54 45.87
C VAL A 14 3.08 -8.69 44.73
N ALA A 15 2.85 -9.68 43.87
CA ALA A 15 3.60 -9.86 42.64
C ALA A 15 3.53 -8.55 41.85
N ASN A 16 4.68 -7.88 41.79
CA ASN A 16 4.91 -6.69 41.00
C ASN A 16 4.53 -6.99 39.55
N GLN A 17 3.31 -6.61 39.16
CA GLN A 17 2.88 -6.61 37.76
C GLN A 17 3.68 -5.54 37.04
N ARG A 18 4.94 -5.87 36.68
CA ARG A 18 5.58 -5.23 35.56
C ARG A 18 4.75 -5.62 34.34
N GLY A 19 3.90 -4.68 33.90
CA GLY A 19 3.40 -4.74 32.53
C GLY A 19 4.58 -4.91 31.56
N PRO A 20 4.34 -5.49 30.37
CA PRO A 20 5.39 -5.64 29.38
C PRO A 20 6.08 -4.28 29.16
N PRO A 21 7.41 -4.24 29.07
CA PRO A 21 8.12 -2.98 28.86
C PRO A 21 7.64 -2.39 27.54
N THR A 22 6.93 -1.26 27.62
CA THR A 22 6.70 -0.37 26.47
C THR A 22 8.00 0.35 26.19
N ASP A 23 8.97 -0.35 25.61
CA ASP A 23 10.15 0.30 25.06
C ASP A 23 9.76 0.85 23.68
N THR A 24 9.14 2.03 23.69
CA THR A 24 8.72 2.77 22.50
C THR A 24 9.76 3.81 22.09
N SER A 25 11.02 3.68 22.51
CA SER A 25 12.07 4.61 22.12
C SER A 25 12.44 4.41 20.66
N ASP A 26 12.39 5.51 19.91
CA ASP A 26 12.99 5.58 18.58
C ASP A 26 14.52 5.56 18.75
N ASP A 27 15.13 4.37 18.63
CA ASP A 27 16.57 4.15 18.84
C ASP A 27 17.47 4.77 17.75
N ARG A 28 16.89 5.49 16.78
CA ARG A 28 17.63 6.18 15.72
C ARG A 28 18.42 7.35 16.30
N ASN A 29 19.67 7.49 15.88
CA ASN A 29 20.40 8.72 16.15
C ASN A 29 19.89 9.88 15.26
N ASP A 30 20.24 11.12 15.60
CA ASP A 30 19.77 12.31 14.87
C ASP A 30 20.19 12.32 13.39
N GLU A 31 21.35 11.74 13.04
CA GLU A 31 21.79 11.64 11.65
C GLU A 31 20.94 10.67 10.83
N GLU A 32 20.51 9.55 11.42
CA GLU A 32 19.64 8.56 10.79
C GLU A 32 18.25 9.14 10.58
N ARG A 33 17.69 9.83 11.57
CA ARG A 33 16.40 10.52 11.46
C ARG A 33 16.42 11.55 10.34
N LYS A 34 17.50 12.32 10.24
CA LYS A 34 17.66 13.31 9.17
C LYS A 34 17.74 12.67 7.78
N LYS A 35 18.53 11.60 7.62
CA LYS A 35 18.65 10.86 6.34
C LYS A 35 17.32 10.24 5.92
N ASP A 36 16.56 9.70 6.88
CA ASP A 36 15.25 9.10 6.61
C ASP A 36 14.24 10.17 6.19
N ALA A 37 14.22 11.33 6.87
CA ALA A 37 13.36 12.46 6.50
C ALA A 37 13.70 13.04 5.10
N GLU A 38 14.99 13.22 4.79
CA GLU A 38 15.44 13.70 3.48
C GLU A 38 15.05 12.72 2.36
N LEU A 39 15.13 11.42 2.64
CA LEU A 39 14.76 10.40 1.66
C LEU A 39 13.23 10.28 1.51
N ALA A 40 12.46 10.36 2.59
CA ALA A 40 10.99 10.41 2.54
C ALA A 40 10.50 11.63 1.73
N GLU A 41 11.10 12.79 1.95
CA GLU A 41 10.82 14.01 1.19
C GLU A 41 11.22 13.90 -0.30
N ARG A 42 12.31 13.19 -0.61
CA ARG A 42 12.69 12.93 -2.00
C ARG A 42 11.70 11.99 -2.68
N LEU A 43 11.29 10.92 -2.01
CA LEU A 43 10.34 9.94 -2.54
C LEU A 43 8.95 10.54 -2.71
N SER A 44 8.51 11.40 -1.80
CA SER A 44 7.19 12.05 -1.88
C SER A 44 7.09 12.90 -3.15
N ARG A 45 8.12 13.71 -3.44
CA ARG A 45 8.18 14.52 -4.67
C ARG A 45 8.14 13.68 -5.95
N LEU A 46 8.82 12.53 -5.97
CA LEU A 46 8.80 11.64 -7.13
C LEU A 46 7.40 11.07 -7.38
N ILE A 47 6.70 10.67 -6.31
CA ILE A 47 5.35 10.12 -6.42
C ILE A 47 4.33 11.22 -6.74
N GLU A 48 4.49 12.42 -6.19
CA GLU A 48 3.67 13.59 -6.53
C GLU A 48 3.81 13.98 -8.02
N ASP A 49 5.03 13.98 -8.56
CA ASP A 49 5.26 14.20 -10.00
C ASP A 49 4.54 13.13 -10.83
N ALA A 50 4.69 11.85 -10.45
CA ALA A 50 3.99 10.76 -11.11
C ALA A 50 2.47 10.96 -11.07
N ASN A 51 1.90 11.25 -9.89
CA ASN A 51 0.48 11.55 -9.71
C ASN A 51 0.00 12.66 -10.65
N SER A 52 0.74 13.76 -10.74
CA SER A 52 0.37 14.89 -11.61
C SER A 52 0.23 14.49 -13.09
N ARG A 53 0.96 13.44 -13.52
CA ARG A 53 0.99 12.94 -14.90
C ARG A 53 0.00 11.80 -15.13
N VAL A 54 -0.16 10.86 -14.19
CA VAL A 54 -1.01 9.67 -14.37
C VAL A 54 -2.49 9.93 -14.07
N VAL A 55 -2.81 10.80 -13.10
CA VAL A 55 -4.20 11.06 -12.70
C VAL A 55 -5.06 11.59 -13.86
N PRO A 56 -4.59 12.53 -14.70
CA PRO A 56 -5.33 12.94 -15.90
C PRO A 56 -5.59 11.78 -16.87
N LEU A 57 -4.65 10.84 -17.01
CA LEU A 57 -4.81 9.65 -17.86
C LEU A 57 -5.88 8.73 -17.31
N CYS A 58 -5.88 8.47 -16.00
CA CYS A 58 -6.92 7.70 -15.31
C CYS A 58 -8.32 8.29 -15.53
N LYS A 59 -8.45 9.62 -15.43
CA LYS A 59 -9.72 10.33 -15.69
C LYS A 59 -10.17 10.17 -17.15
N MET A 60 -9.26 10.26 -18.10
CA MET A 60 -9.59 10.03 -19.52
C MET A 60 -10.01 8.58 -19.79
N ILE A 61 -9.31 7.60 -19.20
CA ILE A 61 -9.67 6.17 -19.30
C ILE A 61 -11.11 5.95 -18.81
N ARG A 62 -11.44 6.46 -17.60
CA ARG A 62 -12.79 6.37 -17.05
C ARG A 62 -13.83 6.98 -17.98
N LYS A 63 -13.58 8.20 -18.47
CA LYS A 63 -14.48 8.90 -19.39
C LYS A 63 -14.75 8.11 -20.67
N HIS A 64 -13.74 7.49 -21.27
CA HIS A 64 -13.92 6.68 -22.48
C HIS A 64 -14.77 5.43 -22.22
N ILE A 65 -14.54 4.74 -21.09
CA ILE A 65 -15.31 3.56 -20.71
C ILE A 65 -16.76 3.94 -20.39
N GLU A 66 -16.99 4.95 -19.54
CA GLU A 66 -18.33 5.46 -19.20
C GLU A 66 -19.08 5.92 -20.46
N GLY A 67 -18.40 6.64 -21.35
CA GLY A 67 -18.96 7.12 -22.60
C GLY A 67 -19.35 5.99 -23.56
N MET A 68 -18.67 4.84 -23.50
CA MET A 68 -19.04 3.65 -24.26
C MET A 68 -20.23 2.92 -23.61
N GLU A 69 -20.23 2.80 -22.28
CA GLU A 69 -21.30 2.14 -21.52
C GLU A 69 -22.65 2.87 -21.63
N ALA A 70 -22.62 4.20 -21.70
CA ALA A 70 -23.82 5.02 -21.85
C ALA A 70 -24.48 4.91 -23.24
N ARG A 71 -23.80 4.31 -24.24
CA ARG A 71 -24.39 4.07 -25.57
C ARG A 71 -25.39 2.91 -25.52
N LYS A 72 -26.38 2.96 -26.42
CA LYS A 72 -27.24 1.80 -26.69
C LYS A 72 -26.40 0.61 -27.13
N GLU A 73 -26.85 -0.59 -26.81
CA GLU A 73 -26.07 -1.81 -27.03
C GLU A 73 -25.67 -1.98 -28.50
N GLU A 74 -26.58 -1.69 -29.44
CA GLU A 74 -26.31 -1.73 -30.88
C GLU A 74 -25.29 -0.69 -31.38
N ASP A 75 -25.05 0.38 -30.62
CA ASP A 75 -24.14 1.49 -30.97
C ASP A 75 -22.78 1.38 -30.25
N ARG A 76 -22.59 0.37 -29.40
CA ARG A 76 -21.34 0.13 -28.68
C ARG A 76 -20.28 -0.40 -29.64
N ASN A 77 -19.14 0.28 -29.70
CA ASN A 77 -18.01 -0.10 -30.53
C ASN A 77 -16.79 -0.41 -29.66
N GLU A 78 -16.58 -1.69 -29.36
CA GLU A 78 -15.45 -2.15 -28.56
C GLU A 78 -14.09 -1.83 -29.20
N GLY A 79 -14.00 -1.84 -30.55
CA GLY A 79 -12.78 -1.47 -31.25
C GLY A 79 -12.40 0.00 -31.07
N GLU A 80 -13.39 0.90 -31.09
CA GLU A 80 -13.21 2.32 -30.78
C GLU A 80 -12.75 2.51 -29.32
N LEU A 81 -13.37 1.78 -28.37
CA LEU A 81 -12.97 1.83 -26.97
C LEU A 81 -11.50 1.43 -26.79
N VAL A 82 -11.08 0.33 -27.43
CA VAL A 82 -9.68 -0.13 -27.39
C VAL A 82 -8.75 0.94 -27.96
N GLN A 83 -9.07 1.53 -29.11
CA GLN A 83 -8.25 2.57 -29.73
C GLN A 83 -8.07 3.81 -28.84
N GLN A 84 -9.09 4.16 -28.06
CA GLN A 84 -9.06 5.32 -27.16
C GLN A 84 -8.31 5.01 -25.85
N VAL A 85 -8.55 3.85 -25.24
CA VAL A 85 -8.05 3.53 -23.89
C VAL A 85 -6.63 2.97 -23.90
N LYS A 86 -6.28 2.13 -24.89
CA LYS A 86 -4.97 1.49 -25.00
C LYS A 86 -3.78 2.47 -24.90
N PRO A 87 -3.71 3.57 -25.66
CA PRO A 87 -2.57 4.49 -25.57
C PRO A 87 -2.45 5.16 -24.20
N LEU A 88 -3.58 5.39 -23.51
CA LEU A 88 -3.58 5.98 -22.17
C LEU A 88 -3.00 5.02 -21.13
N LEU A 89 -3.37 3.73 -21.20
CA LEU A 89 -2.82 2.69 -20.32
C LEU A 89 -1.31 2.53 -20.54
N GLN A 90 -0.86 2.48 -21.80
CA GLN A 90 0.57 2.37 -22.13
C GLN A 90 1.37 3.58 -21.64
N GLN A 91 0.79 4.78 -21.73
CA GLN A 91 1.43 5.99 -21.23
C GLN A 91 1.49 6.01 -19.70
N ALA A 92 0.43 5.60 -19.01
CA ALA A 92 0.41 5.48 -17.56
C ALA A 92 1.45 4.45 -17.08
N GLU A 93 1.52 3.29 -17.73
CA GLU A 93 2.49 2.23 -17.41
C GLU A 93 3.92 2.73 -17.57
N LYS A 94 4.21 3.46 -18.65
CA LYS A 94 5.52 4.08 -18.88
C LYS A 94 5.90 5.03 -17.74
N ILE A 95 4.98 5.91 -17.33
CA ILE A 95 5.23 6.86 -16.23
C ILE A 95 5.53 6.12 -14.92
N LEU A 96 4.76 5.08 -14.58
CA LEU A 96 5.00 4.31 -13.37
C LEU A 96 6.33 3.56 -13.40
N ASN A 97 6.72 2.98 -14.53
CA ASN A 97 8.02 2.33 -14.69
C ASN A 97 9.19 3.32 -14.56
N GLU A 98 9.08 4.50 -15.17
CA GLU A 98 10.06 5.58 -15.00
C GLU A 98 10.18 5.99 -13.52
N THR A 99 9.04 6.20 -12.86
CA THR A 99 8.96 6.56 -11.44
C THR A 99 9.58 5.51 -10.55
N MET A 100 9.29 4.24 -10.81
CA MET A 100 9.88 3.12 -10.09
C MET A 100 11.41 3.08 -10.25
N GLY A 101 11.92 3.34 -11.45
CA GLY A 101 13.36 3.46 -11.69
C GLY A 101 13.99 4.60 -10.88
N MET A 102 13.33 5.76 -10.82
CA MET A 102 13.77 6.90 -10.01
C MET A 102 13.75 6.60 -8.51
N ILE A 103 12.73 5.91 -8.01
CA ILE A 103 12.62 5.46 -6.62
C ILE A 103 13.79 4.52 -6.27
N LYS A 104 14.05 3.51 -7.11
CA LYS A 104 15.21 2.62 -6.93
C LYS A 104 16.55 3.36 -6.97
N GLY A 105 16.68 4.39 -7.80
CA GLY A 105 17.87 5.23 -7.82
C GLY A 105 18.00 6.14 -6.59
N ALA A 106 16.88 6.52 -5.96
CA ALA A 106 16.87 7.29 -4.73
C ALA A 106 17.17 6.44 -3.49
N ASP A 107 16.74 5.18 -3.48
CA ASP A 107 16.96 4.21 -2.41
C ASP A 107 17.50 2.86 -2.96
N PRO A 108 18.79 2.80 -3.37
CA PRO A 108 19.36 1.62 -4.03
C PRO A 108 19.47 0.40 -3.10
N ASP A 109 19.65 0.62 -1.80
CA ASP A 109 19.77 -0.45 -0.80
C ASP A 109 18.42 -0.82 -0.18
N ASN A 110 17.30 -0.26 -0.67
CA ASN A 110 15.97 -0.37 -0.03
C ASN A 110 16.02 -0.07 1.48
N ARG A 111 16.83 0.91 1.90
CA ARG A 111 17.06 1.25 3.32
C ARG A 111 15.76 1.53 4.05
N LEU A 112 14.77 2.03 3.31
CA LEU A 112 13.45 2.34 3.80
C LEU A 112 12.57 1.09 4.00
N SER A 113 12.67 0.09 3.12
CA SER A 113 11.99 -1.22 3.28
C SER A 113 12.57 -2.07 4.41
N ASP A 114 13.84 -1.89 4.75
CA ASP A 114 14.48 -2.61 5.87
C ASP A 114 14.20 -1.97 7.23
N LYS A 115 14.03 -0.64 7.28
CA LYS A 115 13.74 0.12 8.51
C LYS A 115 12.26 0.15 8.87
N ALA A 116 11.39 0.16 7.87
CA ALA A 116 9.97 -0.21 7.94
C ALA A 116 9.59 -1.25 9.01
N LYS A 117 10.32 -2.38 9.05
CA LYS A 117 10.08 -3.49 9.98
C LYS A 117 10.31 -3.10 11.44
N ARG A 118 11.14 -2.07 11.70
CA ARG A 118 11.41 -1.52 13.03
C ARG A 118 10.38 -0.47 13.46
N HIS A 119 9.83 0.28 12.52
CA HIS A 119 8.83 1.34 12.76
C HIS A 119 7.40 0.83 12.98
N ALA A 120 7.20 -0.49 12.97
CA ALA A 120 5.89 -1.06 13.21
C ALA A 120 5.36 -0.85 14.64
N GLN A 121 6.27 -0.52 15.58
CA GLN A 121 5.99 -0.55 17.01
C GLN A 121 5.68 0.84 17.60
N THR A 122 6.10 1.94 16.97
CA THR A 122 6.10 3.28 17.60
C THR A 122 4.92 4.19 17.23
N HIS A 123 4.06 3.82 16.26
CA HIS A 123 2.83 4.53 15.87
C HIS A 123 2.94 6.04 15.55
N ASN A 124 4.15 6.60 15.42
CA ASN A 124 4.38 8.03 15.18
C ASN A 124 5.18 8.25 13.88
N ALA A 125 4.51 8.74 12.84
CA ALA A 125 5.13 9.13 11.56
C ALA A 125 5.54 10.62 11.57
N THR A 126 6.70 10.95 11.00
CA THR A 126 7.16 12.35 10.82
C THR A 126 6.31 13.09 9.75
N PRO A 127 6.38 14.43 9.66
CA PRO A 127 5.67 15.16 8.61
C PRO A 127 6.03 14.73 7.18
N GLU A 128 7.31 14.43 6.92
CA GLU A 128 7.82 13.98 5.61
C GLU A 128 7.26 12.60 5.24
N GLU A 129 7.21 11.72 6.24
CA GLU A 129 6.63 10.40 6.18
C GLU A 129 5.11 10.43 5.95
N GLN A 130 4.39 11.34 6.61
CA GLN A 130 2.96 11.55 6.37
C GLN A 130 2.67 12.08 4.96
N ARG A 131 3.50 13.00 4.46
CA ARG A 131 3.39 13.49 3.08
C ARG A 131 3.61 12.37 2.07
N LEU A 132 4.61 11.53 2.31
CA LEU A 132 4.88 10.36 1.47
C LEU A 132 3.67 9.40 1.45
N ALA A 133 3.04 9.18 2.61
CA ALA A 133 1.83 8.39 2.71
C ALA A 133 0.67 8.95 1.88
N GLU A 134 0.45 10.28 1.94
CA GLU A 134 -0.61 10.93 1.17
C GLU A 134 -0.35 10.84 -0.34
N ALA A 135 0.91 11.02 -0.76
CA ALA A 135 1.29 10.85 -2.16
C ALA A 135 1.03 9.41 -2.66
N LEU A 136 1.37 8.40 -1.87
CA LEU A 136 1.06 6.99 -2.17
C LEU A 136 -0.45 6.71 -2.21
N LYS A 137 -1.21 7.30 -1.28
CA LYS A 137 -2.66 7.18 -1.22
C LYS A 137 -3.30 7.69 -2.50
N VAL A 138 -2.94 8.89 -2.97
CA VAL A 138 -3.45 9.44 -4.23
C VAL A 138 -3.13 8.51 -5.40
N LEU A 139 -1.90 7.97 -5.46
CA LEU A 139 -1.50 7.05 -6.52
C LEU A 139 -2.36 5.77 -6.51
N LEU A 140 -2.63 5.21 -5.32
CA LEU A 140 -3.46 4.03 -5.14
C LEU A 140 -4.93 4.27 -5.49
N GLU A 141 -5.52 5.35 -4.97
CA GLU A 141 -6.91 5.72 -5.22
C GLU A 141 -7.15 5.93 -6.73
N GLU A 142 -6.26 6.67 -7.38
CA GLU A 142 -6.46 7.06 -8.77
C GLU A 142 -6.06 5.94 -9.74
N VAL A 143 -4.87 5.35 -9.60
CA VAL A 143 -4.40 4.30 -10.51
C VAL A 143 -5.03 2.95 -10.15
N GLY A 144 -4.86 2.51 -8.90
CA GLY A 144 -5.40 1.23 -8.43
C GLY A 144 -6.92 1.20 -8.52
N GLY A 145 -7.59 2.26 -8.07
CA GLY A 145 -9.04 2.41 -8.21
C GLY A 145 -9.50 2.41 -9.66
N THR A 146 -8.74 3.00 -10.61
CA THR A 146 -9.11 2.93 -12.03
C THR A 146 -8.90 1.54 -12.62
N ILE A 147 -7.86 0.80 -12.19
CA ILE A 147 -7.61 -0.56 -12.67
C ILE A 147 -8.78 -1.48 -12.33
N GLU A 148 -9.18 -1.55 -11.06
CA GLU A 148 -10.25 -2.46 -10.64
C GLU A 148 -11.60 -2.02 -11.22
N TRP A 149 -11.92 -0.73 -11.15
CA TRP A 149 -13.13 -0.20 -11.77
C TRP A 149 -13.20 -0.51 -13.28
N ALA A 150 -12.08 -0.33 -14.00
CA ALA A 150 -12.06 -0.61 -15.44
C ALA A 150 -12.22 -2.11 -15.74
N ARG A 151 -11.62 -2.99 -14.94
CA ARG A 151 -11.82 -4.45 -15.08
C ARG A 151 -13.28 -4.82 -14.95
N ASP A 152 -13.94 -4.32 -13.90
CA ASP A 152 -15.36 -4.59 -13.65
C ASP A 152 -16.23 -4.08 -14.80
N LYS A 153 -15.97 -2.87 -15.30
CA LYS A 153 -16.72 -2.31 -16.44
C LYS A 153 -16.50 -3.07 -17.74
N LEU A 154 -15.28 -3.54 -17.97
CA LEU A 154 -14.92 -4.29 -19.18
C LEU A 154 -15.57 -5.68 -19.23
N ASP A 155 -16.17 -6.20 -18.15
CA ASP A 155 -16.98 -7.42 -18.20
C ASP A 155 -18.16 -7.32 -19.18
N SER A 156 -18.65 -6.10 -19.43
CA SER A 156 -19.71 -5.84 -20.42
C SER A 156 -19.18 -5.68 -21.86
N PHE A 157 -17.86 -5.78 -22.06
CA PHE A 157 -17.17 -5.55 -23.34
C PHE A 157 -16.11 -6.65 -23.58
N PRO A 158 -16.52 -7.88 -23.97
CA PRO A 158 -15.62 -9.05 -23.98
C PRO A 158 -14.42 -8.92 -24.94
N GLN A 159 -14.57 -8.25 -26.08
CA GLN A 159 -13.47 -8.02 -27.02
C GLN A 159 -12.52 -6.95 -26.47
N ALA A 160 -13.04 -5.83 -25.96
CA ALA A 160 -12.22 -4.80 -25.35
C ALA A 160 -11.49 -5.32 -24.09
N LYS A 161 -12.15 -6.15 -23.28
CA LYS A 161 -11.53 -6.81 -22.12
C LYS A 161 -10.34 -7.66 -22.52
N LYS A 162 -10.43 -8.40 -23.61
CA LYS A 162 -9.32 -9.23 -24.12
C LYS A 162 -8.09 -8.39 -24.49
N ASP A 163 -8.30 -7.20 -25.04
CA ASP A 163 -7.22 -6.33 -25.53
C ASP A 163 -6.70 -5.36 -24.46
N LEU A 164 -7.55 -4.92 -23.53
CA LEU A 164 -7.21 -3.94 -22.48
C LEU A 164 -6.88 -4.59 -21.13
N GLY A 165 -7.45 -5.74 -20.81
CA GLY A 165 -7.20 -6.48 -19.57
C GLY A 165 -5.72 -6.72 -19.29
N PRO A 166 -4.94 -7.25 -20.25
CA PRO A 166 -3.50 -7.44 -20.06
C PRO A 166 -2.73 -6.13 -19.80
N LEU A 167 -3.21 -4.99 -20.32
CA LEU A 167 -2.58 -3.69 -20.08
C LEU A 167 -2.93 -3.13 -18.68
N LEU A 168 -4.14 -3.40 -18.19
CA LEU A 168 -4.52 -3.10 -16.81
C LEU A 168 -3.67 -3.92 -15.82
N ASP A 169 -3.42 -5.20 -16.14
CA ASP A 169 -2.53 -6.07 -15.36
C ASP A 169 -1.08 -5.55 -15.37
N ALA A 170 -0.56 -5.18 -16.55
CA ALA A 170 0.77 -4.61 -16.71
C ALA A 170 0.92 -3.29 -15.95
N LEU A 171 -0.10 -2.44 -15.92
CA LEU A 171 -0.12 -1.21 -15.12
C LEU A 171 -0.10 -1.47 -13.60
N GLY A 172 -0.75 -2.55 -13.16
CA GLY A 172 -0.78 -2.95 -11.74
C GLY A 172 0.59 -3.39 -11.20
N GLN A 173 1.46 -3.94 -12.05
CA GLN A 173 2.79 -4.40 -11.61
C GLN A 173 3.69 -3.28 -11.05
N PRO A 174 4.00 -2.19 -11.78
CA PRO A 174 4.82 -1.11 -11.24
C PRO A 174 4.10 -0.38 -10.10
N LEU A 175 2.77 -0.29 -10.10
CA LEU A 175 2.02 0.26 -8.96
C LEU A 175 2.26 -0.53 -7.67
N THR A 176 2.12 -1.86 -7.71
CA THR A 176 2.37 -2.72 -6.54
C THR A 176 3.83 -2.68 -6.11
N GLN A 177 4.77 -2.50 -7.04
CA GLN A 177 6.20 -2.41 -6.73
C GLN A 177 6.58 -1.06 -6.10
N ILE A 178 5.99 0.06 -6.57
CA ILE A 178 6.15 1.38 -5.95
C ILE A 178 5.61 1.34 -4.53
N VAL A 179 4.38 0.87 -4.35
CA VAL A 179 3.74 0.77 -3.03
C VAL A 179 4.43 -0.28 -2.16
N GLY A 180 4.97 -1.34 -2.73
CA GLY A 180 5.73 -2.33 -1.96
C GLY A 180 7.07 -1.78 -1.46
N GLY A 181 7.84 -1.15 -2.33
CA GLY A 181 9.16 -0.59 -2.00
C GLY A 181 9.07 0.64 -1.10
N VAL A 182 7.98 1.42 -1.19
CA VAL A 182 7.80 2.68 -0.46
C VAL A 182 6.69 2.61 0.59
N GLY A 183 5.84 1.59 0.60
CA GLY A 183 4.73 1.48 1.57
C GLY A 183 5.13 0.80 2.86
N LEU A 184 6.25 0.05 2.87
CA LEU A 184 6.72 -0.67 4.06
C LEU A 184 7.04 0.24 5.25
N LEU A 185 7.31 1.51 5.01
CA LEU A 185 8.11 2.41 5.85
C LEU A 185 7.61 2.57 7.28
N LEU A 186 6.31 2.39 7.51
CA LEU A 186 5.68 2.79 8.76
C LEU A 186 4.49 1.86 9.01
N ALA A 187 4.35 1.25 10.19
CA ALA A 187 3.07 0.59 10.53
C ALA A 187 1.90 1.55 10.38
N GLY A 188 2.10 2.85 10.64
CA GLY A 188 1.10 3.88 10.41
C GLY A 188 0.67 3.96 8.94
N VAL A 189 1.61 3.93 8.00
CA VAL A 189 1.32 4.02 6.55
C VAL A 189 0.87 2.69 5.99
N LEU A 190 1.39 1.55 6.43
CA LEU A 190 0.86 0.23 6.05
C LEU A 190 -0.56 0.01 6.55
N ASN A 191 -0.89 0.47 7.76
CA ASN A 191 -2.26 0.41 8.28
C ASN A 191 -3.16 1.42 7.55
N LEU A 192 -2.66 2.61 7.21
CA LEU A 192 -3.42 3.60 6.43
C LEU A 192 -3.68 3.10 5.00
N VAL A 193 -2.64 2.59 4.33
CA VAL A 193 -2.72 1.98 3.00
C VAL A 193 -3.55 0.70 3.04
N GLY A 194 -3.39 -0.14 4.07
CA GLY A 194 -4.21 -1.35 4.26
C GLY A 194 -5.69 -1.02 4.45
N ASN A 195 -6.02 -0.11 5.37
CA ASN A 195 -7.38 0.37 5.59
C ASN A 195 -7.96 1.06 4.35
N LEU A 196 -7.14 1.77 3.59
CA LEU A 196 -7.53 2.41 2.35
C LEU A 196 -7.84 1.36 1.27
N LEU A 197 -6.94 0.42 1.01
CA LEU A 197 -7.12 -0.63 0.02
C LEU A 197 -8.35 -1.50 0.34
N SER A 198 -8.52 -1.89 1.61
CA SER A 198 -9.71 -2.60 2.07
C SER A 198 -10.98 -1.75 1.99
N GLY A 199 -10.90 -0.45 2.28
CA GLY A 199 -12.04 0.48 2.15
C GLY A 199 -12.47 0.77 0.71
N LEU A 200 -11.56 0.61 -0.25
CA LEU A 200 -11.80 0.79 -1.69
C LEU A 200 -12.12 -0.52 -2.43
N GLY A 201 -12.09 -1.67 -1.75
CA GLY A 201 -12.29 -2.99 -2.37
C GLY A 201 -11.12 -3.47 -3.24
N LEU A 202 -9.92 -2.93 -3.05
CA LEU A 202 -8.71 -3.24 -3.82
C LEU A 202 -7.96 -4.46 -3.27
N ASP A 203 -8.68 -5.54 -2.94
CA ASP A 203 -8.14 -6.72 -2.25
C ASP A 203 -7.10 -7.50 -3.07
N SER A 204 -7.27 -7.52 -4.39
CA SER A 204 -6.31 -8.06 -5.36
C SER A 204 -4.97 -7.32 -5.30
N LEU A 205 -5.02 -6.00 -5.23
CA LEU A 205 -3.85 -5.14 -5.16
C LEU A 205 -3.17 -5.22 -3.79
N LEU A 206 -3.96 -5.31 -2.71
CA LEU A 206 -3.46 -5.57 -1.36
C LEU A 206 -2.71 -6.92 -1.30
N LYS A 207 -3.26 -8.00 -1.86
CA LYS A 207 -2.58 -9.30 -1.98
C LYS A 207 -1.31 -9.21 -2.83
N GLY A 208 -1.35 -8.43 -3.91
CA GLY A 208 -0.19 -8.14 -4.76
C GLY A 208 0.95 -7.45 -3.99
N ILE A 209 0.62 -6.43 -3.18
CA ILE A 209 1.62 -5.74 -2.34
C ILE A 209 2.15 -6.66 -1.25
N VAL A 210 1.28 -7.37 -0.53
CA VAL A 210 1.68 -8.30 0.55
C VAL A 210 2.62 -9.38 0.03
N SER A 211 2.34 -9.93 -1.16
CA SER A 211 3.22 -10.93 -1.79
C SER A 211 4.53 -10.32 -2.31
N ALA A 212 4.49 -9.16 -2.96
CA ALA A 212 5.68 -8.49 -3.52
C ALA A 212 6.68 -8.05 -2.43
N THR A 213 6.18 -7.74 -1.24
CA THR A 213 6.98 -7.28 -0.10
C THR A 213 7.41 -8.40 0.84
N GLY A 214 6.89 -9.62 0.69
CA GLY A 214 7.13 -10.72 1.62
C GLY A 214 6.53 -10.48 3.02
N LEU A 215 5.55 -9.57 3.12
CA LEU A 215 4.85 -9.27 4.38
C LEU A 215 4.09 -10.49 4.89
N ASP A 216 3.63 -11.37 4.00
CA ASP A 216 3.02 -12.67 4.31
C ASP A 216 3.88 -13.49 5.29
N LYS A 217 5.21 -13.47 5.12
CA LYS A 217 6.14 -14.21 5.99
C LYS A 217 6.26 -13.56 7.38
N ILE A 218 6.11 -12.25 7.47
CA ILE A 218 6.14 -11.50 8.72
C ILE A 218 4.82 -11.71 9.49
N TYR A 219 3.68 -11.59 8.81
CA TYR A 219 2.36 -11.86 9.40
C TYR A 219 2.21 -13.32 9.85
N ASN A 220 2.70 -14.28 9.07
CA ASN A 220 2.71 -15.70 9.45
C ASN A 220 3.71 -15.99 10.59
N GLY A 221 4.87 -15.33 10.62
CA GLY A 221 5.86 -15.45 11.70
C GLY A 221 5.42 -14.85 13.03
N LEU A 222 4.47 -13.90 13.00
CA LEU A 222 3.87 -13.26 14.18
C LEU A 222 2.59 -13.96 14.68
N GLY A 223 2.17 -15.08 14.07
CA GLY A 223 0.97 -15.82 14.47
C GLY A 223 -0.36 -15.14 14.10
N LEU A 224 -0.34 -14.11 13.25
CA LEU A 224 -1.50 -13.32 12.82
C LEU A 224 -2.16 -13.88 11.55
N GLY A 225 -1.69 -15.02 11.03
CA GLY A 225 -2.22 -15.67 9.81
C GLY A 225 -3.70 -16.03 9.84
N ASN A 226 -4.33 -16.01 11.03
CA ASN A 226 -5.77 -16.27 11.18
C ASN A 226 -6.67 -15.07 10.82
N TRP A 227 -6.12 -13.85 10.67
CA TRP A 227 -6.95 -12.67 10.34
C TRP A 227 -7.17 -12.48 8.83
N LEU A 228 -6.25 -12.95 7.99
CA LEU A 228 -6.37 -12.91 6.52
C LEU A 228 -7.28 -14.03 5.95
N ASN A 229 -7.78 -14.94 6.81
CA ASN A 229 -8.69 -16.03 6.44
C ASN A 229 -10.06 -15.93 7.14
N ALA A 230 -10.44 -14.76 7.65
CA ALA A 230 -11.81 -14.54 8.06
C ALA A 230 -12.69 -14.38 6.80
N LYS A 231 -13.59 -15.34 6.62
CA LYS A 231 -14.60 -15.44 5.56
C LYS A 231 -15.41 -14.17 5.35
#